data_AF-A0A1I4G592-F1
#
_entry.id   AF-A0A1I4G592-F1
#
_cell.length_a   1.000
_cell.length_b   1.000
_cell.length_c   1.000
_cell.angle_alpha   90.00
_cell.angle_beta   90.00
_cell.angle_gamma   90.00
#
_symmetry.space_group_name_H-M   'P 1'
#
loop_
_entity.id
_entity.type
_entity.pdbx_description
1 polymer ?
#
loop_
_entity_poly.entity_id
_entity_poly.type
_entity_poly.pdbx_seq_one_letter_code
_entity_poly.pdbx_strand_id
1 'polypeptide(L)'
;MTFKTLIAASALALSLPLAAQAQGTIPGAERGAAAGNDAAGPIGGIVGGAVGAATGTVGGILGVDMAPRFRSYVRERNVRSYDYDGRVAVGSTLPASGVTYYDVPTEYRVQPGYRYTVVNDRPVLVDRGHRIVEVID
;
A
#
# COMPACT_ATOMS: atom_id res chain seq x y z
N MET A 1 -62.94 -20.81 26.64
CA MET A 1 -62.72 -20.69 25.18
C MET A 1 -61.86 -19.46 24.95
N THR A 2 -60.69 -19.44 24.33
CA THR A 2 -59.74 -20.47 23.86
C THR A 2 -58.44 -19.69 23.63
N PHE A 3 -57.32 -20.32 23.94
CA PHE A 3 -55.95 -19.83 23.75
C PHE A 3 -55.67 -19.28 22.34
N LYS A 4 -54.88 -18.20 22.23
CA LYS A 4 -54.00 -17.95 21.08
C LYS A 4 -52.84 -17.02 21.43
N THR A 5 -51.82 -17.60 22.04
CA THR A 5 -50.43 -17.18 21.88
C THR A 5 -50.00 -17.44 20.45
N LEU A 6 -49.32 -16.50 19.77
CA LEU A 6 -48.35 -16.76 18.70
C LEU A 6 -47.51 -15.49 18.45
N ILE A 7 -46.19 -15.64 18.68
CA ILE A 7 -45.08 -15.17 17.83
C ILE A 7 -44.81 -13.65 17.83
N ALA A 8 -43.81 -13.17 18.58
CA ALA A 8 -42.36 -13.25 18.32
C ALA A 8 -41.93 -12.49 17.05
N ALA A 9 -41.36 -11.30 17.25
CA ALA A 9 -40.34 -10.76 16.36
C ALA A 9 -39.55 -9.69 17.13
N SER A 10 -38.49 -10.15 17.78
CA SER A 10 -37.37 -9.33 18.21
C SER A 10 -36.89 -8.49 17.04
N ALA A 11 -37.01 -7.18 17.15
CA ALA A 11 -36.12 -6.26 16.45
C ALA A 11 -35.48 -5.41 17.54
N LEU A 12 -34.45 -5.97 18.18
CA LEU A 12 -33.43 -5.13 18.77
C LEU A 12 -33.03 -4.14 17.66
N ALA A 13 -33.30 -2.87 17.90
CA ALA A 13 -32.60 -1.77 17.25
C ALA A 13 -31.13 -1.85 17.70
N LEU A 14 -30.42 -2.86 17.21
CA LEU A 14 -28.98 -2.84 17.12
C LEU A 14 -28.71 -1.66 16.20
N SER A 15 -28.23 -0.59 16.81
CA SER A 15 -27.56 0.53 16.18
C SER A 15 -26.55 -0.02 15.17
N LEU A 16 -27.01 -0.24 13.94
CA LEU A 16 -26.14 -0.39 12.80
C LEU A 16 -25.28 0.88 12.80
N PRO A 17 -23.94 0.77 12.82
CA PRO A 17 -23.16 1.87 12.30
C PRO A 17 -23.67 2.02 10.87
N LEU A 18 -24.44 3.07 10.61
CA LEU A 18 -24.64 3.58 9.28
C LEU A 18 -23.23 3.87 8.79
N ALA A 19 -22.62 2.89 8.12
CA ALA A 19 -21.42 3.06 7.35
C ALA A 19 -21.82 4.00 6.21
N ALA A 20 -21.91 5.29 6.54
CA ALA A 20 -21.94 6.39 5.62
C ALA A 20 -20.54 6.46 5.01
N GLN A 21 -20.22 5.51 4.13
CA GLN A 21 -19.01 5.52 3.33
C GLN A 21 -19.42 5.73 1.89
N ALA A 22 -19.84 6.95 1.60
CA ALA A 22 -20.00 7.47 0.24
C ALA A 22 -19.00 8.60 -0.03
N GLN A 23 -17.82 8.55 0.58
CA GLN A 23 -16.70 9.45 0.28
C GLN A 23 -15.52 8.58 -0.17
N GLY A 24 -15.25 8.58 -1.48
CA GLY A 24 -14.28 7.75 -2.20
C GLY A 24 -13.14 7.21 -1.32
N THR A 25 -13.32 5.98 -0.83
CA THR A 25 -12.33 5.29 -0.03
C THR A 25 -11.32 4.65 -0.98
N ILE A 26 -10.04 4.91 -0.75
CA ILE A 26 -8.96 4.18 -1.44
C ILE A 26 -9.08 2.72 -0.96
N PRO A 27 -9.32 1.72 -1.83
CA PRO A 27 -9.59 0.33 -1.41
C PRO A 27 -8.48 -0.25 -0.52
N GLY A 28 -7.25 0.23 -0.71
CA GLY A 28 -6.12 -0.05 0.15
C GLY A 28 -6.25 0.48 1.57
N ALA A 29 -6.75 1.70 1.73
CA ALA A 29 -6.93 2.34 3.03
C ALA A 29 -7.92 1.58 3.89
N GLU A 30 -9.00 1.11 3.29
CA GLU A 30 -10.01 0.35 4.01
C GLU A 30 -9.47 -0.99 4.51
N ARG A 31 -8.79 -1.75 3.63
CA ARG A 31 -8.15 -3.02 4.00
C ARG A 31 -7.07 -2.84 5.06
N GLY A 32 -6.25 -1.81 4.92
CA GLY A 32 -5.22 -1.49 5.89
C GLY A 32 -5.81 -1.05 7.23
N ALA A 33 -6.89 -0.28 7.23
CA ALA A 33 -7.56 0.14 8.44
C ALA A 33 -8.22 -1.03 9.18
N ALA A 34 -8.85 -1.94 8.45
CA ALA A 34 -9.42 -3.15 9.03
C ALA A 34 -8.33 -4.01 9.69
N ALA A 35 -7.27 -4.35 8.95
CA ALA A 35 -6.17 -5.18 9.46
C ALA A 35 -5.44 -4.52 10.65
N GLY A 36 -5.23 -3.20 10.59
CA GLY A 36 -4.61 -2.45 11.67
C GLY A 36 -5.50 -2.39 12.91
N ASN A 37 -6.82 -2.25 12.74
CA ASN A 37 -7.77 -2.26 13.84
C ASN A 37 -7.84 -3.62 14.54
N ASP A 38 -7.80 -4.71 13.78
CA ASP A 38 -7.77 -6.06 14.33
C ASP A 38 -6.48 -6.32 15.14
N ALA A 39 -5.34 -5.77 14.69
CA ALA A 39 -4.04 -5.99 15.33
C ALA A 39 -3.81 -5.14 16.59
N ALA A 40 -4.24 -3.87 16.58
CA ALA A 40 -3.88 -2.91 17.63
C ALA A 40 -5.04 -1.97 18.03
N GLY A 41 -6.28 -2.32 17.69
CA GLY A 41 -7.46 -1.52 17.98
C GLY A 41 -7.51 -0.20 17.19
N PRO A 42 -8.30 0.79 17.64
CA PRO A 42 -8.63 1.98 16.84
C PRO A 42 -7.41 2.75 16.32
N ILE A 43 -6.33 2.81 17.11
CA ILE A 43 -5.07 3.46 16.71
C ILE A 43 -4.41 2.69 15.56
N GLY A 44 -4.39 1.35 15.65
CA GLY A 44 -3.89 0.50 14.58
C GLY A 44 -4.67 0.67 13.28
N GLY A 45 -5.98 0.88 13.35
CA GLY A 45 -6.80 1.14 12.16
C GLY A 45 -6.49 2.46 11.46
N ILE A 46 -6.13 3.50 12.20
CA ILE A 46 -5.71 4.77 11.59
C ILE A 46 -4.36 4.59 10.86
N VAL A 47 -3.38 3.97 11.52
CA VAL A 47 -2.04 3.74 10.93
C VAL A 47 -2.12 2.77 9.76
N GLY A 48 -2.80 1.64 9.95
CA GLY A 48 -3.03 0.66 8.91
C GLY A 48 -3.79 1.25 7.73
N GLY A 49 -4.76 2.14 7.98
CA GLY A 49 -5.49 2.84 6.93
C GLY A 49 -4.62 3.77 6.11
N ALA A 50 -3.75 4.55 6.74
CA ALA A 50 -2.81 5.42 6.02
C ALA A 50 -1.79 4.61 5.19
N VAL A 51 -1.23 3.54 5.75
CA VAL A 51 -0.29 2.66 5.04
C VAL A 51 -0.98 1.94 3.90
N GLY A 52 -2.17 1.39 4.16
CA GLY A 52 -3.00 0.73 3.15
C GLY A 52 -3.42 1.70 2.05
N ALA A 53 -3.70 2.97 2.37
CA ALA A 53 -4.01 3.99 1.36
C ALA A 53 -2.83 4.22 0.42
N ALA A 54 -1.62 4.30 1.00
CA ALA A 54 -0.39 4.52 0.24
C ALA A 54 0.01 3.32 -0.62
N THR A 55 -0.36 2.10 -0.21
CA THR A 55 0.05 0.85 -0.89
C THR A 55 -1.05 0.15 -1.68
N GLY A 56 -2.33 0.46 -1.45
CA GLY A 56 -3.44 -0.33 -1.98
C GLY A 56 -4.33 0.37 -3.01
N THR A 57 -3.81 1.37 -3.70
CA THR A 57 -4.10 1.47 -5.14
C THR A 57 -3.53 0.19 -5.77
N VAL A 58 -4.28 -0.47 -6.66
CA VAL A 58 -4.00 -1.84 -7.13
C VAL A 58 -2.64 -1.98 -7.86
N GLY A 59 -1.83 -0.92 -7.97
CA GLY A 59 -0.46 -0.98 -8.48
C GLY A 59 0.52 0.01 -7.85
N GLY A 60 0.38 0.38 -6.57
CA GLY A 60 1.35 1.23 -5.89
C GLY A 60 1.39 2.68 -6.39
N ILE A 61 2.54 3.36 -6.21
CA ILE A 61 2.80 4.75 -6.62
C ILE A 61 2.78 4.89 -8.14
N LEU A 62 3.32 3.90 -8.86
CA LEU A 62 3.29 3.88 -10.32
C LEU A 62 1.88 3.54 -10.85
N GLY A 63 1.10 2.79 -10.08
CA GLY A 63 -0.19 2.26 -10.53
C GLY A 63 -0.02 1.07 -11.48
N VAL A 64 -1.15 0.41 -11.77
CA VAL A 64 -1.18 -0.86 -12.54
C VAL A 64 -0.67 -0.74 -13.97
N ASP A 65 -0.82 0.44 -14.58
CA ASP A 65 -0.45 0.66 -15.99
C ASP A 65 1.02 1.03 -16.17
N MET A 66 1.61 1.76 -15.20
CA MET A 66 2.98 2.27 -15.34
C MET A 66 4.02 1.34 -14.73
N ALA A 67 3.69 0.54 -13.71
CA ALA A 67 4.66 -0.38 -13.12
C ALA A 67 5.29 -1.34 -14.15
N PRO A 68 4.54 -1.98 -15.07
CA PRO A 68 5.14 -2.82 -16.11
C PRO A 68 6.04 -2.06 -17.08
N ARG A 69 5.65 -0.82 -17.45
CA ARG A 69 6.45 0.03 -18.34
C ARG A 69 7.74 0.47 -17.68
N PHE A 70 7.66 0.87 -16.42
CA PHE A 70 8.82 1.25 -15.63
C PHE A 70 9.79 0.09 -15.47
N ARG A 71 9.28 -1.12 -15.23
CA ARG A 71 10.09 -2.32 -15.20
C ARG A 71 10.86 -2.53 -16.51
N SER A 72 10.19 -2.41 -17.66
CA SER A 72 10.87 -2.50 -18.96
C SER A 72 11.94 -1.42 -19.12
N TYR A 73 11.63 -0.17 -18.77
CA TYR A 73 12.59 0.93 -18.80
C TYR A 73 13.84 0.65 -17.94
N VAL A 74 13.66 0.17 -16.70
CA VAL A 74 14.79 -0.16 -15.83
C VAL A 74 15.63 -1.30 -16.40
N ARG A 75 14.98 -2.32 -17.00
CA ARG A 75 15.66 -3.44 -17.66
C ARG A 75 16.46 -3.00 -18.88
N GLU A 76 15.87 -2.18 -19.74
CA GLU A 76 16.51 -1.64 -20.95
C GLU A 76 17.72 -0.78 -20.61
N ARG A 77 17.64 -0.02 -19.52
CA ARG A 77 18.74 0.83 -19.06
C ARG A 77 19.92 0.04 -18.45
N ASN A 78 19.75 -1.27 -18.24
CA ASN A 78 20.77 -2.17 -17.68
C ASN A 78 21.43 -1.60 -16.41
N VAL A 79 20.60 -1.11 -15.49
CA VAL A 79 21.07 -0.60 -14.19
C VAL A 79 21.68 -1.75 -13.40
N ARG A 80 22.86 -1.52 -12.79
CA ARG A 80 23.51 -2.51 -11.93
C ARG A 80 22.62 -2.84 -10.73
N SER A 81 22.37 -4.12 -10.52
CA SER A 81 21.75 -4.60 -9.30
C SER A 81 22.74 -4.51 -8.14
N TYR A 82 22.27 -4.01 -7.00
CA TYR A 82 23.00 -4.05 -5.74
C TYR A 82 22.61 -5.31 -4.98
N ASP A 83 23.60 -6.11 -4.58
CA ASP A 83 23.39 -7.26 -3.72
C ASP A 83 23.15 -6.80 -2.28
N TYR A 84 21.94 -7.04 -1.78
CA TYR A 84 21.51 -6.67 -0.45
C TYR A 84 21.15 -7.89 0.38
N ASP A 85 21.84 -8.08 1.49
CA ASP A 85 21.62 -9.18 2.42
C ASP A 85 20.33 -9.03 3.25
N GLY A 86 19.75 -7.83 3.27
CA GLY A 86 18.54 -7.53 4.01
C GLY A 86 17.25 -7.88 3.26
N ARG A 87 16.11 -7.66 3.92
CA ARG A 87 14.80 -7.88 3.31
C ARG A 87 14.48 -6.78 2.31
N VAL A 88 14.26 -7.15 1.04
CA VAL A 88 13.73 -6.26 0.00
C VAL A 88 12.19 -6.23 0.07
N ALA A 89 11.67 -5.32 0.90
CA ALA A 89 10.24 -5.12 1.10
C ALA A 89 9.91 -3.64 1.38
N VAL A 90 8.65 -3.26 1.19
CA VAL A 90 8.15 -1.93 1.53
C VAL A 90 8.41 -1.65 3.02
N GLY A 91 8.97 -0.47 3.30
CA GLY A 91 9.36 0.00 4.62
C GLY A 91 10.81 -0.31 5.01
N SER A 92 11.51 -1.18 4.28
CA SER A 92 12.95 -1.40 4.49
C SER A 92 13.76 -0.18 4.05
N THR A 93 14.82 0.18 4.78
CA THR A 93 15.72 1.28 4.41
C THR A 93 17.01 0.73 3.81
N LEU A 94 17.33 1.18 2.61
CA LEU A 94 18.56 0.82 1.91
C LEU A 94 19.75 1.67 2.38
N PRO A 95 20.99 1.15 2.28
CA PRO A 95 22.19 1.90 2.65
C PRO A 95 22.35 3.20 1.85
N ALA A 96 22.79 4.27 2.52
CA ALA A 96 23.06 5.56 1.85
C ALA A 96 24.31 5.52 0.95
N SER A 97 25.22 4.58 1.17
CA SER A 97 26.44 4.37 0.40
C SER A 97 26.46 3.00 -0.26
N GLY A 98 27.17 2.87 -1.38
CA GLY A 98 27.27 1.62 -2.14
C GLY A 98 26.10 1.36 -3.10
N VAL A 99 24.90 1.85 -2.77
CA VAL A 99 23.73 1.81 -3.66
C VAL A 99 23.72 3.06 -4.55
N THR A 100 23.50 2.87 -5.85
CA THR A 100 23.28 4.00 -6.76
C THR A 100 21.79 4.26 -6.88
N TYR A 101 21.39 5.52 -6.62
CA TYR A 101 20.00 5.97 -6.71
C TYR A 101 19.84 6.87 -7.94
N TYR A 102 18.80 6.60 -8.72
CA TYR A 102 18.48 7.33 -9.94
C TYR A 102 17.16 8.06 -9.77
N ASP A 103 17.04 9.24 -10.38
CA ASP A 103 15.78 9.96 -10.39
C ASP A 103 14.76 9.25 -11.29
N VAL A 104 13.50 9.24 -10.86
CA VAL A 104 12.41 8.65 -11.64
C VAL A 104 12.05 9.59 -12.80
N PRO A 105 12.00 9.12 -14.06
CA PRO A 105 11.60 9.97 -15.18
C PRO A 105 10.19 10.53 -14.98
N THR A 106 9.98 11.79 -15.37
CA THR A 106 8.75 12.53 -15.11
C THR A 106 7.52 11.94 -15.81
N GLU A 107 7.70 11.19 -16.88
CA GLU A 107 6.63 10.46 -17.60
C GLU A 107 5.88 9.43 -16.72
N TYR A 108 6.53 8.92 -15.67
CA TYR A 108 5.95 7.97 -14.72
C TYR A 108 5.14 8.66 -13.62
N ARG A 109 5.04 10.00 -13.63
CA ARG A 109 4.20 10.82 -12.74
C ARG A 109 4.39 10.56 -11.24
N VAL A 110 5.59 10.11 -10.86
CA VAL A 110 5.98 9.99 -9.45
C VAL A 110 6.29 11.37 -8.90
N GLN A 111 5.90 11.63 -7.64
CA GLN A 111 6.17 12.92 -6.99
C GLN A 111 7.68 13.22 -6.92
N PRO A 112 8.09 14.50 -6.91
CA PRO A 112 9.50 14.86 -6.79
C PRO A 112 10.13 14.39 -5.47
N GLY A 113 11.31 13.79 -5.57
CA GLY A 113 12.08 13.30 -4.42
C GLY A 113 11.99 11.80 -4.18
N TYR A 114 11.19 11.08 -4.96
CA TYR A 114 11.33 9.63 -5.08
C TYR A 114 12.44 9.31 -6.08
N ARG A 115 13.16 8.23 -5.79
CA ARG A 115 14.23 7.69 -6.62
C ARG A 115 14.01 6.21 -6.83
N TYR A 116 14.72 5.63 -7.78
CA TYR A 116 14.71 4.21 -8.01
C TYR A 116 16.12 3.63 -8.00
N THR A 117 16.19 2.34 -7.72
CA THR A 117 17.40 1.54 -7.84
C THR A 117 17.02 0.08 -8.12
N VAL A 118 18.00 -0.78 -8.38
CA VAL A 118 17.80 -2.22 -8.57
C VAL A 118 18.51 -2.95 -7.45
N VAL A 119 17.78 -3.78 -6.72
CA VAL A 119 18.30 -4.54 -5.57
C VAL A 119 17.90 -5.99 -5.73
N ASN A 120 18.86 -6.91 -5.67
CA ASN A 120 18.64 -8.34 -5.89
C ASN A 120 17.79 -8.62 -7.15
N ASP A 121 18.15 -7.96 -8.26
CA ASP A 121 17.48 -8.01 -9.57
C ASP A 121 16.04 -7.48 -9.61
N ARG A 122 15.60 -6.80 -8.55
CA ARG A 122 14.26 -6.22 -8.43
C ARG A 122 14.34 -4.69 -8.45
N PRO A 123 13.65 -4.03 -9.39
CA PRO A 123 13.50 -2.58 -9.34
C PRO A 123 12.69 -2.18 -8.10
N VAL A 124 13.16 -1.16 -7.40
CA VAL A 124 12.48 -0.60 -6.22
C VAL A 124 12.41 0.91 -6.31
N LEU A 125 11.32 1.48 -5.79
CA LEU A 125 11.18 2.91 -5.54
C LEU A 125 11.50 3.20 -4.08
N VAL A 126 12.22 4.29 -3.85
CA VAL A 126 12.59 4.77 -2.53
C VAL A 126 12.24 6.24 -2.36
N ASP A 127 11.98 6.64 -1.11
CA ASP A 127 11.84 8.04 -0.73
C ASP A 127 13.20 8.73 -0.53
N ARG A 128 13.17 10.00 -0.08
CA ARG A 128 14.38 10.79 0.21
C ARG A 128 15.27 10.19 1.30
N GLY A 129 14.72 9.34 2.18
CA GLY A 129 15.43 8.64 3.24
C GLY A 129 15.89 7.23 2.84
N HIS A 130 15.83 6.89 1.55
CA HIS A 130 16.16 5.56 1.02
C HIS A 130 15.26 4.43 1.55
N ARG A 131 14.08 4.76 2.08
CA ARG A 131 13.09 3.77 2.46
C ARG A 131 12.36 3.28 1.21
N ILE A 132 12.30 1.97 1.02
CA ILE A 132 11.54 1.33 -0.04
C ILE A 132 10.07 1.63 0.18
N VAL A 133 9.43 2.22 -0.82
CA VAL A 133 8.01 2.55 -0.81
C VAL A 133 7.21 1.65 -1.75
N GLU A 134 7.88 1.08 -2.76
CA GLU A 134 7.28 0.15 -3.70
C GLU A 134 8.35 -0.79 -4.24
N VAL A 135 7.98 -2.06 -4.41
CA VAL A 135 8.80 -3.06 -5.09
C VAL A 135 8.08 -3.45 -6.38
N ILE A 136 8.81 -3.46 -7.49
CA ILE A 136 8.26 -3.61 -8.82
C ILE A 136 8.57 -5.02 -9.32
N ASP A 137 7.55 -5.84 -9.51
CA ASP A 137 7.68 -7.26 -9.87
C ASP A 137 7.60 -7.58 -11.37
#